data_AF-A0A1V2DQJ1-F1
#
_entry.id   AF-A0A1V2DQJ1-F1
#
_cell.length_a   1.000
_cell.length_b   1.000
_cell.length_c   1.000
_cell.angle_alpha   90.00
_cell.angle_beta   90.00
_cell.angle_gamma   90.00
#
_symmetry.space_group_name_H-M   'P 1'
#
loop_
_entity.id
_entity.type
_entity.pdbx_description
1 polymer ?
#
loop_
_entity_poly.entity_id
_entity_poly.type
_entity_poly.pdbx_seq_one_letter_code
_entity_poly.pdbx_strand_id
1 'polypeptide(L)'
;MSEIRSYRKPVATIMAMLLAIATLFSATAQAGMVGTAEMLQQQQTELDRQQLLEMLDQQAVQDKLADLGVSQAQVAERIQNLTPQELADFQQQLAEAPAGQDVVGIIVLFLLVFIVTDMLCATDLFSFVHCLR
;
A
#
# COMPACT_ATOMS: atom_id res chain seq x y z
N MET A 1 34.77 13.79 60.76
CA MET A 1 33.52 13.97 59.96
C MET A 1 33.74 14.73 58.62
N SER A 2 34.98 15.04 58.20
CA SER A 2 35.28 15.76 56.94
C SER A 2 35.38 14.88 55.69
N GLU A 3 35.78 13.61 55.84
CA GLU A 3 36.07 12.70 54.73
C GLU A 3 34.84 12.41 53.84
N ILE A 4 33.66 12.32 54.46
CA ILE A 4 32.39 12.07 53.74
C ILE A 4 32.02 13.25 52.82
N ARG A 5 32.40 14.48 53.17
CA ARG A 5 32.04 15.68 52.39
C ARG A 5 32.92 15.85 51.15
N SER A 6 34.16 15.34 51.17
CA SER A 6 35.08 15.41 50.03
C SER A 6 34.62 14.52 48.88
N TYR A 7 34.10 13.32 49.18
CA TYR A 7 33.60 12.38 48.17
C TYR A 7 32.25 12.77 47.54
N ARG A 8 31.46 13.65 48.17
CA ARG A 8 30.17 14.09 47.61
C ARG A 8 30.30 14.92 46.33
N LYS A 9 31.38 15.71 46.21
CA LYS A 9 31.63 16.55 45.03
C LYS A 9 31.91 15.74 43.75
N PRO A 10 32.87 14.79 43.73
CA PRO A 10 33.10 13.98 42.53
C PRO A 10 31.92 13.05 42.21
N VAL A 11 31.24 12.51 43.23
CA VAL A 11 30.05 11.66 43.01
C VAL A 11 28.90 12.45 42.39
N ALA A 12 28.66 13.69 42.85
CA ALA A 12 27.64 14.56 42.28
C ALA A 12 27.98 14.96 40.83
N THR A 13 29.24 15.23 40.51
CA THR A 13 29.65 15.54 39.13
C THR A 13 29.52 14.33 38.21
N ILE A 14 29.83 13.13 38.69
CA ILE A 14 29.67 11.88 37.91
C ILE A 14 28.19 11.60 37.65
N MET A 15 27.32 11.74 38.67
CA MET A 15 25.88 11.58 38.50
C MET A 15 25.27 12.61 37.54
N ALA A 16 25.67 13.88 37.64
CA ALA A 16 25.21 14.93 36.73
C ALA A 16 25.67 14.67 35.28
N MET A 17 26.90 14.17 35.11
CA MET A 17 27.44 13.82 33.80
C MET A 17 26.70 12.60 33.20
N LEU A 18 26.41 11.58 34.00
CA LEU A 18 25.61 10.43 33.58
C LEU A 18 24.19 10.84 33.17
N LEU A 19 23.54 11.71 33.94
CA LEU A 19 22.22 12.26 33.61
C LEU A 19 22.25 13.09 32.33
N ALA A 20 23.28 13.93 32.13
CA ALA A 20 23.43 14.73 30.92
C ALA A 20 23.71 13.86 29.67
N ILE A 21 24.44 12.75 29.82
CA ILE A 21 24.65 11.79 28.74
C ILE A 21 23.33 11.04 28.45
N ALA A 22 22.61 10.62 29.49
CA ALA A 22 21.32 9.93 29.34
C ALA A 22 20.27 10.80 28.62
N THR A 23 20.24 12.12 28.85
CA THR A 23 19.33 13.02 28.14
C THR A 23 19.70 13.20 26.66
N LEU A 24 20.98 13.15 26.30
CA LEU A 24 21.41 13.16 24.89
C LEU A 24 20.94 11.91 24.13
N PHE A 25 20.85 10.76 24.80
CA PHE A 25 20.30 9.53 24.23
C PHE A 25 18.76 9.44 24.33
N SER A 26 18.12 10.29 25.13
CA SER A 26 16.66 10.28 25.34
C SER A 26 15.88 11.22 24.40
N ALA A 27 16.54 11.85 23.43
CA ALA A 27 15.90 12.77 22.47
C ALA A 27 15.27 12.05 21.26
N THR A 28 14.60 10.92 21.50
CA THR A 28 13.53 10.45 20.61
C THR A 28 12.30 10.15 21.46
N ALA A 29 11.72 11.21 22.01
CA ALA A 29 10.30 11.17 22.30
C ALA A 29 9.60 10.94 20.95
N GLN A 30 9.32 9.69 20.60
CA GLN A 30 8.27 9.38 19.64
C GLN A 30 6.97 9.84 20.27
N ALA A 31 6.69 11.13 20.15
CA ALA A 31 5.35 11.66 20.18
C ALA A 31 4.65 11.09 18.95
N GLY A 32 4.22 9.83 19.04
CA GLY A 32 3.15 9.34 18.19
C GLY A 32 1.99 10.30 18.42
N MET A 33 1.68 11.10 17.39
CA MET A 33 0.44 11.87 17.32
C MET A 33 -0.72 10.89 17.24
N VAL A 34 -1.08 10.29 18.38
CA VAL A 34 -2.29 9.51 18.59
C VAL A 34 -3.45 10.51 18.55
N GLY A 35 -3.98 10.77 17.36
CA GLY A 35 -5.07 11.74 17.18
C GLY A 35 -5.38 12.10 15.74
N THR A 36 -4.41 12.05 14.84
CA THR A 36 -4.64 12.31 13.40
C THR A 36 -4.20 11.18 12.49
N ALA A 37 -3.12 10.47 12.79
CA ALA A 37 -2.69 9.32 11.99
C ALA A 37 -3.70 8.16 12.07
N GLU A 38 -4.22 7.83 13.26
CA GLU A 38 -5.24 6.79 13.42
C GLU A 38 -6.59 7.17 12.78
N MET A 39 -7.00 8.45 12.87
CA MET A 39 -8.22 8.93 12.20
C MET A 39 -8.10 8.85 10.67
N LEU A 40 -6.96 9.28 10.12
CA LEU A 40 -6.68 9.17 8.69
C LEU A 40 -6.64 7.71 8.24
N GLN A 41 -6.07 6.81 9.05
CA GLN A 41 -5.97 5.39 8.73
C GLN A 41 -7.33 4.68 8.83
N GLN A 42 -8.18 5.04 9.80
CA GLN A 42 -9.56 4.57 9.86
C GLN A 42 -10.39 5.05 8.66
N GLN A 43 -10.25 6.32 8.28
CA GLN A 43 -10.94 6.88 7.12
C GLN A 43 -10.48 6.21 5.81
N GLN A 44 -9.18 5.94 5.67
CA GLN A 44 -8.64 5.22 4.52
C GLN A 44 -9.16 3.79 4.46
N THR A 45 -9.22 3.10 5.60
CA THR A 45 -9.80 1.74 5.67
C THR A 45 -11.28 1.72 5.28
N GLU A 46 -12.08 2.72 5.67
CA GLU A 46 -13.48 2.80 5.25
C GLU A 46 -13.62 3.05 3.75
N LEU A 47 -12.76 3.88 3.15
CA LEU A 47 -12.71 4.11 1.71
C LEU A 47 -12.33 2.82 0.96
N ASP A 48 -11.32 2.09 1.43
CA ASP A 48 -10.89 0.82 0.85
C ASP A 48 -12.03 -0.23 0.90
N ARG A 49 -12.78 -0.29 2.01
CA ARG A 49 -13.97 -1.15 2.14
C ARG A 49 -15.06 -0.77 1.12
N GLN A 50 -15.34 0.52 0.98
CA GLN A 50 -16.35 1.00 0.02
C GLN A 50 -15.95 0.66 -1.41
N GLN A 51 -14.67 0.82 -1.76
CA GLN A 51 -14.15 0.49 -3.08
C GLN A 51 -14.33 -1.01 -3.40
N LEU A 52 -14.06 -1.89 -2.44
CA LEU A 52 -14.27 -3.34 -2.63
C LEU A 52 -15.75 -3.71 -2.76
N LEU A 53 -16.65 -3.03 -2.04
CA LEU A 53 -18.10 -3.20 -2.20
C LEU A 53 -18.58 -2.72 -3.57
N GLU A 54 -18.02 -1.64 -4.10
CA GLU A 54 -18.31 -1.14 -5.44
C GLU A 54 -17.80 -2.10 -6.53
N MET A 55 -16.61 -2.69 -6.34
CA MET A 55 -16.10 -3.75 -7.22
C MET A 55 -17.00 -5.00 -7.20
N LEU A 56 -17.53 -5.36 -6.03
CA LEU A 56 -18.46 -6.47 -5.86
C LEU A 56 -19.81 -6.22 -6.56
N ASP A 57 -20.17 -4.97 -6.82
CA ASP A 57 -21.39 -4.60 -7.54
C ASP A 57 -21.21 -4.73 -9.07
N GLN A 58 -19.97 -4.81 -9.57
CA GLN A 58 -19.73 -4.98 -11.00
C GLN A 58 -20.26 -6.33 -11.51
N GLN A 59 -21.04 -6.29 -12.60
CA GLN A 59 -21.67 -7.47 -13.20
C GLN A 59 -20.68 -8.61 -13.47
N ALA A 60 -19.48 -8.29 -13.98
CA ALA A 60 -18.43 -9.27 -14.25
C ALA A 60 -17.94 -10.01 -12.99
N VAL A 61 -17.91 -9.34 -11.84
CA VAL A 61 -17.53 -9.94 -10.56
C VAL A 61 -18.68 -10.81 -10.05
N GLN A 62 -19.92 -10.35 -10.15
CA GLN A 62 -21.09 -11.14 -9.78
C GLN A 62 -21.18 -12.45 -10.58
N ASP A 63 -20.99 -12.37 -11.90
CA ASP A 63 -20.99 -13.53 -12.79
C ASP A 63 -19.87 -14.52 -12.41
N LYS A 64 -18.68 -14.00 -12.05
CA LYS A 64 -17.57 -14.85 -11.63
C LYS A 64 -17.79 -15.50 -10.25
N LEU A 65 -18.43 -14.80 -9.32
CA LEU A 65 -18.79 -15.37 -8.02
C LEU A 65 -19.89 -16.43 -8.16
N ALA A 66 -20.84 -16.22 -9.08
CA ALA A 66 -21.86 -17.20 -9.42
C ALA A 66 -21.25 -18.48 -10.03
N ASP A 67 -20.26 -18.34 -10.92
CA ASP A 67 -19.47 -19.45 -11.48
C ASP A 67 -18.74 -20.25 -10.39
N LEU A 68 -18.28 -19.58 -9.33
CA LEU A 68 -17.65 -20.20 -8.16
C LEU A 68 -18.66 -20.73 -7.12
N GLY A 69 -19.97 -20.55 -7.34
CA GLY A 69 -21.02 -20.97 -6.41
C GLY A 69 -21.11 -20.15 -5.12
N VAL A 70 -20.54 -18.95 -5.10
CA VAL A 70 -20.50 -18.08 -3.92
C VAL A 70 -21.49 -16.92 -4.09
N SER A 71 -22.31 -16.67 -3.07
CA SER A 71 -23.26 -15.54 -3.10
C SER A 71 -22.57 -14.20 -2.80
N GLN A 72 -23.03 -13.13 -3.45
CA GLN A 72 -22.53 -11.76 -3.24
C GLN A 72 -22.61 -11.35 -1.76
N ALA A 73 -23.75 -11.64 -1.10
CA ALA A 73 -23.98 -11.31 0.30
C ALA A 73 -22.94 -11.95 1.24
N GLN A 74 -22.53 -13.19 0.97
CA GLN A 74 -21.52 -13.88 1.75
C GLN A 74 -20.13 -13.24 1.62
N VAL A 75 -19.80 -12.69 0.45
CA VAL A 75 -18.53 -11.99 0.23
C VAL A 75 -18.57 -10.61 0.88
N ALA A 76 -19.68 -9.87 0.75
CA ALA A 76 -19.86 -8.57 1.39
C ALA A 76 -19.75 -8.66 2.93
N GLU A 77 -20.29 -9.71 3.54
CA GLU A 77 -20.16 -9.97 4.98
C GLU A 77 -18.70 -10.23 5.37
N ARG A 78 -17.94 -10.98 4.56
CA ARG A 78 -16.51 -11.22 4.82
C ARG A 78 -15.70 -9.93 4.74
N ILE A 79 -15.90 -9.11 3.71
CA ILE A 79 -15.20 -7.82 3.56
C ILE A 79 -15.46 -6.91 4.77
N GLN A 80 -16.70 -6.90 5.28
CA GLN A 80 -17.05 -6.12 6.47
C GLN A 80 -16.39 -6.65 7.76
N ASN A 81 -16.13 -7.96 7.82
CA ASN A 81 -15.51 -8.60 8.98
C ASN A 81 -13.97 -8.59 8.96
N LEU A 82 -13.31 -8.24 7.84
CA LEU A 82 -11.84 -8.15 7.77
C LEU A 82 -11.30 -7.01 8.62
N THR A 83 -10.25 -7.26 9.40
CA THR A 83 -9.56 -6.18 10.12
C THR A 83 -8.89 -5.22 9.12
N PRO A 84 -8.58 -3.96 9.53
CA PRO A 84 -7.91 -2.99 8.65
C PRO A 84 -6.60 -3.52 8.02
N GLN A 85 -5.86 -4.33 8.78
CA GLN A 85 -4.60 -4.93 8.30
C GLN A 85 -4.86 -6.03 7.26
N GLU A 86 -5.81 -6.92 7.53
CA GLU A 86 -6.18 -7.99 6.58
C GLU A 86 -6.78 -7.42 5.29
N LEU A 87 -7.51 -6.30 5.37
CA LEU A 87 -8.04 -5.62 4.20
C LEU A 87 -6.92 -5.08 3.29
N ALA A 88 -5.91 -4.45 3.89
CA ALA A 88 -4.76 -3.93 3.15
C ALA A 88 -3.97 -5.06 2.47
N ASP A 89 -3.74 -6.17 3.18
CA ASP A 89 -3.06 -7.36 2.63
C ASP A 89 -3.89 -8.01 1.51
N PHE A 90 -5.22 -8.03 1.64
CA PHE A 90 -6.12 -8.55 0.61
C PHE A 90 -6.12 -7.65 -0.64
N GLN A 91 -6.14 -6.33 -0.46
CA GLN A 91 -6.05 -5.36 -1.55
C GLN A 91 -4.74 -5.51 -2.33
N GLN A 92 -3.61 -5.73 -1.63
CA GLN A 92 -2.32 -5.99 -2.26
C GLN A 92 -2.35 -7.27 -3.11
N GLN A 93 -2.92 -8.35 -2.59
CA GLN A 93 -3.08 -9.60 -3.34
C GLN A 93 -3.99 -9.44 -4.56
N LEU A 94 -5.05 -8.63 -4.48
CA LEU A 94 -5.90 -8.30 -5.62
C LEU A 94 -5.19 -7.43 -6.66
N ALA A 95 -4.30 -6.54 -6.24
CA ALA A 95 -3.48 -5.72 -7.14
C ALA A 95 -2.38 -6.55 -7.84
N GLU A 96 -1.87 -7.58 -7.18
CA GLU A 96 -0.94 -8.55 -7.76
C GLU A 96 -1.64 -9.62 -8.62
N ALA A 97 -2.94 -9.88 -8.36
CA ALA A 97 -3.74 -10.70 -9.23
C ALA A 97 -3.85 -10.02 -10.61
N PRO A 98 -3.65 -10.74 -11.72
CA PRO A 98 -3.62 -10.17 -13.07
C PRO A 98 -5.03 -9.78 -13.57
N ALA A 99 -5.79 -9.00 -12.80
CA ALA A 99 -7.06 -8.42 -13.17
C ALA A 99 -6.82 -7.21 -14.09
N GLY A 100 -6.63 -7.47 -15.39
CA GLY A 100 -6.38 -6.46 -16.42
C GLY A 100 -5.25 -6.82 -17.39
N GLN A 101 -4.48 -7.88 -17.08
CA GLN A 101 -3.40 -8.35 -17.94
C GLN A 101 -3.91 -8.89 -19.28
N ASP A 102 -5.10 -9.49 -19.31
CA ASP A 102 -5.63 -10.08 -20.54
C ASP A 102 -6.04 -9.02 -21.56
N VAL A 103 -6.89 -8.06 -21.19
CA VAL A 103 -7.39 -7.07 -22.16
C VAL A 103 -6.31 -6.06 -22.53
N VAL A 104 -5.58 -5.51 -21.54
CA VAL A 104 -4.51 -4.55 -21.83
C VAL A 104 -3.35 -5.24 -22.53
N GLY A 105 -2.99 -6.47 -22.14
CA GLY A 105 -1.94 -7.25 -22.80
C GLY A 105 -2.29 -7.57 -24.25
N ILE A 106 -3.54 -7.96 -24.53
CA ILE A 106 -4.02 -8.20 -25.90
C ILE A 106 -3.97 -6.91 -26.72
N ILE A 107 -4.44 -5.78 -26.19
CA ILE A 107 -4.40 -4.48 -26.90
C ILE A 107 -2.96 -4.08 -27.21
N VAL A 108 -2.05 -4.19 -26.24
CA VAL A 108 -0.63 -3.86 -26.41
C VAL A 108 0.03 -4.79 -27.43
N LEU A 109 -0.28 -6.09 -27.42
CA LEU A 109 0.22 -7.06 -28.39
C LEU A 109 -0.16 -6.67 -29.82
N PHE A 110 -1.44 -6.39 -30.06
CA PHE A 110 -1.92 -5.97 -31.39
C PHE A 110 -1.30 -4.64 -31.83
N LEU A 111 -1.17 -3.68 -30.92
CA LEU A 111 -0.48 -2.42 -31.19
C LEU A 111 0.97 -2.66 -31.62
N LEU A 112 1.71 -3.53 -30.93
CA LEU A 112 3.09 -3.87 -31.26
C LEU A 112 3.20 -4.56 -32.63
N VAL A 113 2.32 -5.53 -32.91
CA VAL A 113 2.27 -6.22 -34.21
C VAL A 113 2.00 -5.25 -35.35
N PHE A 114 1.03 -4.34 -35.20
CA PHE A 114 0.72 -3.35 -36.23
C PHE A 114 1.84 -2.35 -36.43
N ILE A 115 2.51 -1.88 -35.37
CA ILE A 115 3.68 -1.00 -35.51
C ILE A 115 4.80 -1.67 -36.32
N VAL A 116 5.11 -2.94 -36.03
CA VAL A 116 6.15 -3.70 -36.76
C VAL A 116 5.74 -3.89 -38.22
N THR A 117 4.48 -4.23 -38.47
CA THR A 117 3.96 -4.47 -39.84
C THR A 117 3.95 -3.17 -40.66
N ASP A 118 3.70 -2.03 -40.03
CA ASP A 118 3.75 -0.69 -40.63
C ASP A 118 5.20 -0.27 -40.95
N MET A 119 6.15 -0.50 -40.04
CA MET A 119 7.58 -0.32 -40.30
C MET A 119 8.11 -1.14 -41.48
N LEU A 120 7.55 -2.33 -41.72
CA LEU A 120 7.89 -3.23 -42.82
C LEU A 120 7.19 -2.90 -44.15
N CYS A 121 6.47 -1.77 -44.24
CA CYS A 121 5.66 -1.40 -45.41
C CYS A 121 4.54 -2.40 -45.75
N ALA A 122 4.14 -3.30 -44.82
CA ALA A 122 3.07 -4.27 -45.08
C ALA A 122 1.67 -3.71 -44.78
N THR A 123 1.58 -2.70 -43.91
CA THR A 123 0.35 -1.93 -43.60
C THR A 123 0.68 -0.43 -43.48
N ASP A 124 -0.34 0.43 -43.54
CA ASP A 124 -0.24 1.88 -43.23
C ASP A 124 -1.43 2.23 -42.33
N LEU A 125 -1.23 2.07 -41.02
CA LEU A 125 -2.26 2.24 -39.99
C LEU A 125 -1.96 3.45 -39.10
N PHE A 126 -0.67 3.77 -38.92
CA PHE A 126 -0.21 4.81 -38.01
C PHE A 126 0.60 5.86 -38.77
N SER A 127 0.05 7.08 -38.87
CA SER A 127 0.70 8.20 -39.57
C SER A 127 2.05 8.65 -39.00
N PHE A 128 2.40 8.16 -37.81
CA PHE A 128 3.68 8.43 -37.13
C PHE A 128 4.70 7.30 -37.31
N VAL A 129 4.31 6.15 -37.87
CA VAL A 129 5.23 5.08 -38.21
C VAL A 129 5.68 5.32 -39.65
N HIS A 130 6.99 5.36 -39.85
CA HIS A 130 7.57 5.53 -41.18
C HIS A 130 8.24 4.23 -41.59
N CYS A 131 7.97 3.82 -42.82
CA CYS A 131 8.59 2.63 -43.35
C CYS A 131 10.12 2.79 -43.42
N LEU A 132 10.83 1.80 -42.90
CA LEU A 132 12.28 1.72 -42.93
C LEU A 132 12.70 1.24 -44.33
N ARG A 133 12.75 2.16 -45.28
CA ARG A 133 13.27 1.92 -46.62
C ARG A 133 14.63 2.59 -46.81
#